data_AF-A0A6J6RCK4-F1
#
_entry.id   AF-A0A6J6RCK4-F1
#
_cell.length_a   1.000
_cell.length_b   1.000
_cell.length_c   1.000
_cell.angle_alpha   90.00
_cell.angle_beta   90.00
_cell.angle_gamma   90.00
#
_symmetry.space_group_name_H-M   'P 1'
#
loop_
_entity.id
_entity.type
_entity.pdbx_description
1 polymer ?
#
loop_
_entity_poly.entity_id
_entity_poly.type
_entity_poly.pdbx_seq_one_letter_code
_entity_poly.pdbx_strand_id
1 'polypeptide(L)'
;MLESPEPWGALTKFGLMKERLGDLLTDSLRSQILRIMGYRVEAIEFIGGEHTPRNLMIRAVKTQAAPDPVDIQRYTQMCAEWGVRPALEGKLASFFIG
;
A
#
# COMPACT_ATOMS: atom_id res chain seq x y z
N MET A 1 10.42 -2.12 -12.21
CA MET A 1 9.57 -0.95 -11.95
C MET A 1 9.62 -0.12 -13.21
N LEU A 2 8.48 0.18 -13.83
CA LEU A 2 8.39 1.27 -14.81
C LEU A 2 8.90 2.56 -14.16
N GLU A 3 9.31 3.54 -14.97
CA GLU A 3 9.69 4.85 -14.43
C GLU A 3 8.59 5.41 -13.52
N SER A 4 8.98 6.10 -12.45
CA SER A 4 8.02 6.73 -11.54
C SER A 4 7.12 7.68 -12.33
N PRO A 5 5.79 7.68 -12.12
CA PRO A 5 4.91 8.62 -12.79
C PRO A 5 5.31 10.06 -12.46
N GLU A 6 5.14 10.99 -13.39
CA GLU A 6 5.28 12.41 -13.06
C GLU A 6 4.14 12.85 -12.14
N PRO A 7 4.40 13.75 -11.15
CA PRO A 7 5.63 14.48 -10.91
C PRO A 7 6.62 13.80 -9.94
N TRP A 8 6.43 12.51 -9.64
CA TRP A 8 7.20 11.80 -8.60
C TRP A 8 8.67 11.57 -8.96
N GLY A 9 9.06 11.79 -10.23
CA GLY A 9 10.46 11.89 -10.64
C GLY A 9 11.27 12.91 -9.82
N ALA A 10 10.64 14.02 -9.42
CA ALA A 10 11.27 15.04 -8.59
C ALA A 10 11.72 14.52 -7.21
N LEU A 11 11.03 13.52 -6.66
CA LEU A 11 11.33 12.88 -5.39
C LEU A 11 12.24 11.66 -5.58
N THR A 12 11.92 10.81 -6.56
CA THR A 12 12.56 9.51 -6.76
C THR A 12 13.95 9.59 -7.40
N LYS A 13 14.37 10.76 -7.88
CA LYS A 13 15.78 11.00 -8.26
C LYS A 13 16.76 10.95 -7.09
N PHE A 14 16.27 11.09 -5.85
CA PHE A 14 17.08 10.94 -4.64
C PHE A 14 16.97 9.51 -4.09
N GLY A 15 18.08 8.77 -4.03
CA GLY A 15 18.09 7.33 -3.72
C GLY A 15 17.34 6.95 -2.44
N LEU A 16 17.66 7.61 -1.31
CA LEU A 16 16.98 7.38 -0.04
C LEU A 16 15.47 7.64 -0.12
N MET A 17 15.06 8.71 -0.79
CA MET A 17 13.64 9.07 -0.90
C MET A 17 12.89 8.09 -1.79
N LYS A 18 13.54 7.59 -2.85
CA LYS A 18 13.00 6.54 -3.72
C LYS A 18 12.72 5.25 -2.96
N GLU A 19 13.68 4.81 -2.15
CA GLU A 19 13.53 3.61 -1.30
C GLU A 19 12.37 3.79 -0.31
N ARG A 20 12.35 4.90 0.42
CA ARG A 20 11.27 5.21 1.39
C ARG A 20 9.90 5.32 0.74
N LEU A 21 9.81 5.94 -0.44
CA LEU A 21 8.55 6.00 -1.18
C LEU A 21 8.11 4.60 -1.62
N GLY A 22 9.04 3.77 -2.10
CA GLY A 22 8.74 2.37 -2.45
C GLY A 22 8.16 1.57 -1.29
N ASP A 23 8.73 1.72 -0.09
CA ASP A 23 8.23 1.09 1.13
C ASP A 23 6.80 1.59 1.44
N LEU A 24 6.59 2.91 1.45
CA LEU A 24 5.29 3.52 1.75
C LEU A 24 4.21 3.16 0.72
N LEU A 25 4.55 3.15 -0.57
CA LEU A 25 3.63 2.74 -1.64
C LEU A 25 3.19 1.30 -1.42
N THR A 26 4.14 0.41 -1.13
CA THR A 26 3.86 -1.01 -0.92
C THR A 26 2.93 -1.22 0.28
N ASP A 27 3.20 -0.55 1.41
CA ASP A 27 2.39 -0.67 2.62
C ASP A 27 1.01 -0.02 2.49
N SER A 28 0.92 1.06 1.71
CA SER A 28 -0.36 1.70 1.37
C SER A 28 -1.24 0.78 0.53
N LEU A 29 -0.67 0.13 -0.50
CA LEU A 29 -1.40 -0.84 -1.32
C LEU A 29 -1.87 -2.04 -0.50
N ARG A 30 -1.01 -2.60 0.37
CA ARG A 30 -1.40 -3.68 1.30
C ARG A 30 -2.54 -3.26 2.22
N SER A 31 -2.48 -2.04 2.76
CA SER A 31 -3.50 -1.50 3.65
C SER A 31 -4.85 -1.32 2.94
N GLN A 32 -4.83 -0.77 1.72
CA GLN A 32 -6.03 -0.60 0.90
C GLN A 32 -6.67 -1.93 0.53
N ILE A 33 -5.87 -2.92 0.12
CA ILE A 33 -6.36 -4.29 -0.16
C ILE A 33 -7.11 -4.85 1.05
N LEU A 34 -6.51 -4.77 2.25
CA LEU A 34 -7.13 -5.26 3.48
C LEU A 34 -8.43 -4.49 3.81
N ARG A 35 -8.45 -3.16 3.65
CA ARG A 35 -9.68 -2.36 3.85
C ARG A 35 -10.81 -2.79 2.93
N ILE A 36 -10.52 -2.92 1.63
CA ILE A 36 -11.49 -3.36 0.62
C ILE A 36 -12.02 -4.76 0.94
N MET A 37 -11.19 -5.61 1.55
CA MET A 37 -11.62 -6.92 2.02
C MET A 37 -12.41 -6.90 3.32
N GLY A 38 -12.81 -5.74 3.84
CA GLY A 38 -13.63 -5.63 5.06
C GLY A 38 -12.85 -5.84 6.35
N TYR A 39 -11.56 -5.53 6.33
CA TYR A 39 -10.77 -5.36 7.55
C TYR A 39 -10.79 -3.90 7.99
N ARG A 40 -10.83 -3.69 9.30
CA ARG A 40 -10.36 -2.43 9.88
C ARG A 40 -8.84 -2.46 9.90
N VAL A 41 -8.20 -1.44 9.33
CA VAL A 41 -6.75 -1.38 9.14
C VAL A 41 -6.18 -0.14 9.80
N GLU A 42 -5.06 -0.31 10.50
CA GLU A 42 -4.30 0.75 11.15
C GLU A 42 -2.82 0.59 10.80
N ALA A 43 -2.18 1.67 10.36
CA ALA A 43 -0.74 1.76 10.20
C ALA A 43 -0.14 2.34 11.48
N ILE A 44 0.75 1.60 12.12
CA ILE A 44 1.41 2.00 13.37
C ILE A 44 2.91 2.00 13.19
N GLU A 45 3.61 2.88 13.90
CA GLU A 45 5.06 2.85 13.98
C GLU A 45 5.48 1.68 14.87
N PHE A 46 6.21 0.72 14.29
CA PHE A 46 6.88 -0.31 15.05
C PHE A 46 8.25 0.21 15.48
N ILE A 47 8.42 0.31 16.80
CA ILE A 47 9.68 0.67 17.43
C ILE A 47 10.43 -0.64 17.71
N GLY A 48 11.45 -0.94 16.89
CA GLY A 48 12.42 -1.99 17.21
C GLY A 48 13.35 -1.56 18.36
N GLY A 49 14.21 -2.48 18.83
CA GLY A 49 15.26 -2.13 19.80
C GLY A 49 16.22 -1.06 19.26
N GLU A 50 17.08 -0.49 20.13
CA GLU A 50 17.90 0.73 19.90
C GLU A 50 18.63 0.85 18.55
N HIS A 51 18.91 -0.26 17.88
CA HIS A 51 19.67 -0.29 16.62
C HIS A 51 18.86 -0.72 15.39
N THR A 52 17.55 -0.91 15.52
CA THR A 52 16.68 -1.31 14.39
C THR A 52 15.99 -0.07 13.83
N PRO A 53 15.98 0.14 12.50
CA PRO A 53 15.14 1.17 11.89
C PRO A 53 13.70 1.01 12.33
N ARG A 54 13.04 2.13 12.64
CA ARG A 54 11.59 2.13 12.86
C ARG A 54 10.89 1.79 11.56
N ASN A 55 9.97 0.84 11.62
CA ASN A 55 9.26 0.33 10.46
C ASN A 55 7.76 0.58 10.62
N LEU A 56 7.04 0.73 9.50
CA LEU A 56 5.59 0.73 9.52
C LEU A 56 5.11 -0.71 9.74
N MET A 57 4.17 -0.89 10.67
CA MET A 57 3.45 -2.14 10.87
C MET A 57 1.98 -1.95 10.52
N ILE A 58 1.45 -2.82 9.67
CA ILE A 58 0.04 -2.84 9.30
C ILE A 58 -0.69 -3.80 10.26
N ARG A 59 -1.55 -3.25 11.11
CA ARG A 59 -2.47 -4.02 11.95
C ARG A 59 -3.83 -4.08 11.27
N ALA A 60 -4.41 -5.28 11.16
CA ALA A 60 -5.73 -5.45 10.56
C ALA A 60 -6.59 -6.43 11.36
N VAL A 61 -7.87 -6.07 11.56
CA VAL A 61 -8.88 -6.90 12.24
C VAL A 61 -10.04 -7.10 11.28
N LYS A 62 -10.47 -8.34 11.07
CA LYS A 62 -11.61 -8.65 10.20
C LYS A 62 -12.90 -8.20 10.88
N THR A 63 -13.64 -7.27 10.27
CA THR A 63 -14.88 -6.72 10.84
C THR A 63 -16.11 -6.91 9.95
N GLN A 64 -15.96 -7.59 8.79
CA GLN A 64 -17.00 -7.76 7.77
C GLN A 64 -17.58 -6.42 7.26
N ALA A 65 -16.82 -5.32 7.38
CA ALA A 65 -17.22 -4.04 6.83
C ALA A 65 -17.34 -4.16 5.30
N ALA A 66 -18.37 -3.55 4.72
CA ALA A 66 -18.46 -3.44 3.27
C ALA A 66 -17.33 -2.52 2.76
N PRO A 67 -16.70 -2.83 1.62
CA PRO A 67 -15.77 -1.92 0.98
C PRO A 67 -16.47 -0.61 0.63
N ASP A 68 -15.81 0.51 0.90
CA ASP A 68 -16.23 1.80 0.36
C ASP A 68 -15.84 1.87 -1.13
N PRO A 69 -16.77 2.17 -2.06
CA PRO A 69 -16.45 2.36 -3.46
C PRO A 69 -15.30 3.35 -3.70
N VAL A 70 -15.13 4.36 -2.84
CA VAL A 70 -14.02 5.31 -2.95
C VAL A 70 -12.67 4.66 -2.69
N ASP A 71 -12.60 3.66 -1.79
CA ASP A 71 -11.36 2.95 -1.47
C ASP A 71 -10.94 2.06 -2.65
N ILE A 72 -11.91 1.41 -3.33
CA ILE A 72 -11.68 0.64 -4.55
C ILE A 72 -11.18 1.54 -5.70
N GLN A 73 -11.84 2.69 -5.91
CA GLN A 73 -11.45 3.66 -6.94
C GLN A 73 -10.02 4.15 -6.73
N ARG A 74 -9.70 4.59 -5.50
CA ARG A 74 -8.36 5.09 -5.15
C ARG A 74 -7.28 4.02 -5.33
N TYR A 75 -7.57 2.79 -4.90
CA TYR A 75 -6.64 1.66 -5.10
C TYR A 75 -6.35 1.42 -6.58
N THR A 76 -7.41 1.40 -7.41
CA THR A 76 -7.29 1.15 -8.85
C THR A 76 -6.53 2.27 -9.55
N GLN A 77 -6.81 3.53 -9.20
CA GLN A 77 -6.09 4.71 -9.71
C GLN A 77 -4.61 4.66 -9.32
N MET A 78 -4.30 4.32 -8.07
CA MET A 78 -2.93 4.21 -7.60
C MET A 78 -2.15 3.10 -8.33
N CYS A 79 -2.79 1.95 -8.60
CA CYS A 79 -2.18 0.88 -9.39
C CYS A 79 -1.94 1.31 -10.84
N ALA A 80 -2.90 2.03 -11.45
CA ALA A 80 -2.79 2.52 -12.81
C ALA A 80 -1.71 3.59 -12.96
N GLU A 81 -1.68 4.58 -12.07
CA GLU A 81 -0.70 5.68 -12.07
C GLU A 81 0.73 5.13 -11.93
N TRP A 82 0.94 4.18 -11.02
CA TRP A 82 2.25 3.57 -10.78
C TRP A 82 2.58 2.40 -11.72
N GLY A 83 1.65 1.98 -12.58
CA GLY A 83 1.81 0.82 -13.46
C GLY A 83 2.15 -0.47 -12.71
N VAL A 84 1.57 -0.66 -11.51
CA VAL A 84 1.85 -1.81 -10.63
C VAL A 84 0.65 -2.73 -10.51
N ARG A 85 0.94 -4.02 -10.30
CA ARG A 85 -0.05 -5.01 -9.91
C ARG A 85 0.40 -5.69 -8.62
N PRO A 86 -0.17 -5.34 -7.45
CA PRO A 86 0.26 -5.90 -6.17
C PRO A 86 0.13 -7.41 -6.13
N ALA A 87 1.19 -8.14 -5.80
CA ALA A 87 1.14 -9.60 -5.71
C ALA A 87 0.10 -10.13 -4.70
N LEU A 88 -0.23 -9.31 -3.68
CA LEU A 88 -1.22 -9.64 -2.67
C LEU A 88 -2.64 -9.74 -3.26
N GLU A 89 -2.97 -8.93 -4.27
CA GLU A 89 -4.24 -9.01 -5.02
C GLU A 89 -4.45 -10.44 -5.56
N GLY A 90 -3.46 -10.95 -6.29
CA GLY A 90 -3.54 -12.29 -6.90
C GLY A 90 -3.47 -13.46 -5.92
N LYS A 91 -3.05 -13.23 -4.67
CA LYS A 91 -2.97 -14.29 -3.63
C LYS A 91 -4.24 -14.40 -2.79
N LEU A 92 -5.11 -13.40 -2.85
CA LEU A 92 -6.32 -13.35 -2.04
C LEU A 92 -7.52 -13.74 -2.91
N ALA A 93 -8.02 -14.96 -2.71
CA ALA A 93 -9.06 -15.58 -3.55
C ALA A 93 -10.38 -14.77 -3.64
N SER A 94 -10.65 -13.88 -2.68
CA SER A 94 -11.83 -13.01 -2.65
C SER A 94 -11.57 -11.57 -3.09
N PHE A 95 -10.33 -11.24 -3.45
CA PHE A 95 -9.97 -9.91 -3.93
C PHE A 95 -10.05 -9.89 -5.47
N PHE A 96 -11.27 -9.77 -5.98
CA PHE A 96 -11.51 -9.56 -7.41
C PHE A 96 -12.21 -8.21 -7.57
N ILE A 97 -11.44 -7.22 -7.97
CA ILE A 97 -11.97 -5.97 -8.52
C ILE A 97 -11.99 -6.26 -10.02
N GLY A 98 -13.18 -6.60 -10.53
CA GLY A 98 -13.37 -7.05 -11.91
C GLY A 98 -12.82 -6.10 -12.96
#